data_AF-A0A7D3WU83-F1
#
_entry.id   AF-A0A7D3WU83-F1
#
_cell.length_a   1.000
_cell.length_b   1.000
_cell.length_c   1.000
_cell.angle_alpha   90.00
_cell.angle_beta   90.00
_cell.angle_gamma   90.00
#
_symmetry.space_group_name_H-M   'P 1'
#
loop_
_entity.id
_entity.type
_entity.pdbx_description
1 polymer ?
#
loop_
_entity_poly.entity_id
_entity_poly.type
_entity_poly.pdbx_seq_one_letter_code
_entity_poly.pdbx_strand_id
1 'polypeptide(L)'
;MSLFCAMTPTHALTRPATPALPAHFIWPHQGRYRESAQAIAQALFDALDDDLRPQVSVLCLSLDPSAPQLVCQEPAESELPSDAFAEVVADGLVLEATGLGPPVAKSADWMNPAQVRQRLENLGIRAALLQVLERLDAGATTQHFVGYPVRINGYMVFTLLRVQRKPLRSYPALKPDRFYTTGKPVANSLLAAAMYRFNEECYKSLNEPSPGAGFLFRPRDTEELLRAAGQSLLDTPALALGTDPALAQLFTTLNTISSLRYEGAEGIGRLLLVPRGHPNIEEVFALTCPTELSDYRAVRKLLEMTSHDVHLLADGEKVYALGRQTGHYDAAREDLFDIHFVTHYAWEFAHAGQVLLRSRYGLPNLPRPRLNRTRFKRDLKRTFDLHRTDKVALLWDVVLEASKQPKGTLLVITTEALAEADRLKLQCTLIEPVPLTPLITQLITSIDGAVLLDPDGYCYSIGVILDGKASGHGNGTRGARFNSAVRYVESSPYPCLVVVVSEDGMVDVLTKENLAETRE
;
A
#
# COMPACT_ATOMS: atom_id res chain seq x y z
N MET A 1 40.03 64.77 -43.35
CA MET A 1 40.00 64.79 -41.88
C MET A 1 39.26 63.55 -41.41
N SER A 2 40.02 62.65 -40.82
CA SER A 2 39.62 61.36 -40.28
C SER A 2 38.83 61.54 -38.98
N LEU A 3 37.87 60.66 -38.72
CA LEU A 3 37.48 60.28 -37.37
C LEU A 3 37.07 58.81 -37.38
N PHE A 4 38.05 57.99 -37.00
CA PHE A 4 37.92 56.57 -36.65
C PHE A 4 37.02 56.45 -35.41
N CYS A 5 35.98 55.62 -35.48
CA CYS A 5 35.29 55.12 -34.29
C CYS A 5 35.64 53.63 -34.18
N ALA A 6 36.40 53.28 -33.15
CA ALA A 6 36.87 51.93 -32.89
C ALA A 6 35.71 51.04 -32.41
N MET A 7 35.46 49.93 -33.12
CA MET A 7 34.65 48.83 -32.60
C MET A 7 35.50 48.00 -31.64
N THR A 8 35.11 47.97 -30.37
CA THR A 8 35.63 47.04 -29.36
C THR A 8 35.14 45.61 -29.66
N PRO A 9 35.97 44.58 -29.47
CA PRO A 9 35.56 43.20 -29.69
C PRO A 9 34.63 42.74 -28.57
N THR A 10 33.56 42.06 -28.96
CA THR A 10 32.60 41.38 -28.11
C THR A 10 33.33 40.36 -27.23
N HIS A 11 33.34 40.58 -25.91
CA HIS A 11 33.77 39.57 -24.95
C HIS A 11 32.90 38.32 -25.13
N ALA A 12 33.51 37.24 -25.60
CA ALA A 12 32.92 35.92 -25.51
C ALA A 12 32.70 35.62 -24.02
N LEU A 13 31.43 35.61 -23.60
CA LEU A 13 31.02 35.08 -22.30
C LEU A 13 31.38 33.59 -22.30
N THR A 14 32.55 33.25 -21.76
CA THR A 14 32.91 31.90 -21.38
C THR A 14 31.80 31.39 -20.45
N ARG A 15 31.09 30.35 -20.90
CA ARG A 15 30.18 29.58 -20.04
C ARG A 15 30.94 29.25 -18.75
N PRO A 16 30.38 29.53 -17.56
CA PRO A 16 31.01 29.09 -16.33
C PRO A 16 31.17 27.56 -16.41
N ALA A 17 32.37 27.09 -16.08
CA ALA A 17 32.64 25.65 -16.01
C ALA A 17 31.58 25.01 -15.12
N THR A 18 30.91 23.99 -15.66
CA THR A 18 29.96 23.19 -14.87
C THR A 18 30.71 22.70 -13.63
N PRO A 19 30.21 22.93 -12.41
CA PRO A 19 30.89 22.46 -11.22
C PRO A 19 31.13 20.95 -11.36
N ALA A 20 32.36 20.52 -11.09
CA ALA A 20 32.71 19.10 -11.15
C ALA A 20 31.77 18.34 -10.21
N LEU A 21 31.18 17.25 -10.71
CA LEU A 21 30.34 16.39 -9.90
C LEU A 21 31.18 15.83 -8.74
N PRO A 22 30.63 15.77 -7.51
CA PRO A 22 31.20 14.94 -6.45
C PRO A 22 31.53 13.55 -6.99
N ALA A 23 32.64 12.97 -6.56
CA ALA A 23 33.18 11.74 -7.16
C ALA A 23 32.18 10.56 -7.23
N HIS A 24 31.17 10.52 -6.36
CA HIS A 24 30.16 9.46 -6.30
C HIS A 24 28.91 9.69 -7.17
N PHE A 25 28.76 10.85 -7.82
CA PHE A 25 27.60 11.15 -8.66
C PHE A 25 27.89 10.93 -10.15
N ILE A 26 26.98 10.19 -10.80
CA ILE A 26 27.03 9.91 -12.24
C ILE A 26 26.33 11.01 -13.05
N TRP A 27 25.38 11.72 -12.46
CA TRP A 27 24.73 12.90 -13.07
C TRP A 27 24.37 13.97 -12.03
N PRO A 28 24.17 15.25 -12.44
CA PRO A 28 24.03 16.39 -11.52
C PRO A 28 22.87 16.35 -10.52
N HIS A 29 21.82 15.58 -10.81
CA HIS A 29 20.58 15.60 -10.04
C HIS A 29 20.27 14.24 -9.38
N GLN A 30 21.29 13.39 -9.25
CA GLN A 30 21.15 12.03 -8.71
C GLN A 30 20.54 12.00 -7.30
N GLY A 31 21.02 12.85 -6.38
CA GLY A 31 20.46 12.96 -5.03
C GLY A 31 18.98 13.41 -5.03
N ARG A 32 18.63 14.42 -5.84
CA ARG A 32 17.24 14.91 -5.96
C ARG A 32 16.30 13.85 -6.54
N TYR A 33 16.77 13.08 -7.53
CA TYR A 33 16.02 11.94 -8.06
C TYR A 33 15.74 10.93 -6.94
N ARG A 34 16.76 10.53 -6.16
CA ARG A 34 16.59 9.59 -5.04
C ARG A 34 15.59 10.14 -4.02
N GLU A 35 15.71 11.39 -3.60
CA GLU A 35 14.80 12.02 -2.65
C GLU A 35 13.35 12.00 -3.14
N SER A 36 13.14 12.28 -4.43
CA SER A 36 11.82 12.23 -5.06
C SER A 36 11.25 10.80 -5.07
N ALA A 37 12.08 9.81 -5.42
CA ALA A 37 11.70 8.41 -5.38
C ALA A 37 11.42 7.94 -3.94
N GLN A 38 12.20 8.39 -2.95
CA GLN A 38 11.96 8.12 -1.53
C GLN A 38 10.61 8.70 -1.08
N ALA A 39 10.27 9.93 -1.47
CA ALA A 39 8.98 10.54 -1.12
C ALA A 39 7.80 9.74 -1.70
N ILE A 40 7.90 9.27 -2.94
CA ILE A 40 6.89 8.39 -3.56
C ILE A 40 6.77 7.08 -2.79
N ALA A 41 7.91 6.43 -2.50
CA ALA A 41 7.93 5.17 -1.78
C ALA A 41 7.32 5.34 -0.37
N GLN A 42 7.71 6.37 0.36
CA GLN A 42 7.19 6.68 1.68
C GLN A 42 5.66 6.84 1.63
N ALA A 43 5.16 7.73 0.77
CA ALA A 43 3.73 7.98 0.66
C ALA A 43 2.94 6.72 0.26
N LEU A 44 3.43 5.94 -0.71
CA LEU A 44 2.76 4.75 -1.22
C LEU A 44 2.74 3.61 -0.20
N PHE A 45 3.90 3.29 0.38
CA PHE A 45 4.01 2.15 1.29
C PHE A 45 3.52 2.47 2.69
N ASP A 46 3.56 3.72 3.18
CA ASP A 46 2.92 4.07 4.45
C ASP A 46 1.39 4.01 4.36
N ALA A 47 0.83 4.40 3.22
CA ALA A 47 -0.61 4.26 2.96
C ALA A 47 -1.06 2.80 3.01
N LEU A 48 -0.18 1.86 2.65
CA LEU A 48 -0.42 0.42 2.69
C LEU A 48 -0.05 -0.22 4.02
N ASP A 49 1.13 0.10 4.58
CA ASP A 49 1.67 -0.32 5.85
C ASP A 49 2.93 0.46 6.28
N ASP A 50 2.79 1.35 7.27
CA ASP A 50 3.87 2.13 7.87
C ASP A 50 4.97 1.26 8.51
N ASP A 51 4.67 0.02 8.92
CA ASP A 51 5.69 -0.90 9.41
C ASP A 51 6.62 -1.39 8.28
N LEU A 52 6.29 -1.22 6.99
CA LEU A 52 7.17 -1.58 5.87
C LEU A 52 8.44 -0.73 5.84
N ARG A 53 8.39 0.52 6.34
CA ARG A 53 9.53 1.46 6.41
C ARG A 53 10.35 1.48 5.11
N PRO A 54 9.76 1.97 4.01
CA PRO A 54 10.41 1.95 2.70
C PRO A 54 11.67 2.82 2.68
N GLN A 55 12.73 2.33 2.08
CA GLN A 55 13.96 3.10 1.85
C GLN A 55 14.45 2.90 0.42
N VAL A 56 14.79 4.01 -0.23
CA VAL A 56 15.20 4.05 -1.62
C VAL A 56 16.68 4.40 -1.72
N SER A 57 17.42 3.56 -2.45
CA SER A 57 18.78 3.84 -2.86
C SER A 57 18.92 3.72 -4.38
N VAL A 58 19.95 4.36 -4.93
CA VAL A 58 20.30 4.30 -6.34
C VAL A 58 21.64 3.59 -6.47
N LEU A 59 21.68 2.54 -7.28
CA LEU A 59 22.89 1.78 -7.59
C LEU A 59 23.26 2.04 -9.05
N CYS A 60 24.48 2.52 -9.29
CA CYS A 60 25.03 2.74 -10.62
C CYS A 60 26.18 1.77 -10.85
N LEU A 61 26.09 0.98 -11.91
CA LEU A 61 27.12 0.01 -12.29
C LEU A 61 27.75 0.42 -13.62
N SER A 62 29.07 0.56 -13.68
CA SER A 62 29.77 0.93 -14.91
C SER A 62 29.58 -0.14 -15.98
N LEU A 63 29.29 0.29 -17.22
CA LEU A 63 29.33 -0.59 -18.39
C LEU A 63 30.75 -0.76 -18.94
N ASP A 64 31.68 0.07 -18.50
CA ASP A 64 33.11 -0.02 -18.83
C ASP A 64 33.87 -0.65 -17.65
N PRO A 65 34.42 -1.87 -17.80
CA PRO A 65 35.17 -2.55 -16.75
C PRO A 65 36.52 -1.88 -16.44
N SER A 66 36.97 -0.94 -17.27
CA SER A 66 38.18 -0.14 -17.04
C SER A 66 37.91 1.19 -16.33
N ALA A 67 36.64 1.51 -16.05
CA ALA A 67 36.29 2.73 -15.35
C ALA A 67 36.92 2.78 -13.95
N PRO A 68 37.42 3.94 -13.51
CA PRO A 68 38.05 4.08 -12.19
C PRO A 68 37.08 3.81 -11.04
N GLN A 69 35.77 3.95 -11.29
CA GLN A 69 34.72 3.64 -10.34
C GLN A 69 33.68 2.73 -11.00
N LEU A 70 33.69 1.46 -10.61
CA LEU A 70 32.79 0.44 -11.16
C LEU A 70 31.39 0.50 -10.52
N VAL A 71 31.31 0.93 -9.26
CA VAL A 71 30.08 0.97 -8.47
C VAL A 71 29.94 2.32 -7.78
N CYS A 72 28.79 2.97 -7.99
CA CYS A 72 28.39 4.18 -7.25
C CYS A 72 27.03 3.96 -6.59
N GLN A 73 26.89 4.46 -5.36
CA GLN A 73 25.65 4.34 -4.59
C GLN A 73 25.20 5.72 -4.10
N GLU A 74 23.89 5.93 -4.03
CA GLU A 74 23.27 7.12 -3.43
C GLU A 74 22.13 6.66 -2.51
N PRO A 75 22.18 6.92 -1.19
CA PRO A 75 23.24 7.68 -0.49
C PRO A 75 24.60 6.97 -0.53
N ALA A 76 25.68 7.75 -0.46
CA ALA A 76 27.05 7.21 -0.44
C ALA A 76 27.31 6.29 0.77
N GLU A 77 26.60 6.52 1.87
CA GLU A 77 26.65 5.75 3.12
C GLU A 77 25.73 4.49 3.09
N SER A 78 25.47 3.95 1.91
CA SER A 78 24.64 2.74 1.75
C SER A 78 25.20 1.56 2.54
N GLU A 79 24.31 0.81 3.20
CA GLU A 79 24.67 -0.42 3.94
C GLU A 79 25.07 -1.58 3.00
N LEU A 80 24.87 -1.44 1.68
CA LEU A 80 25.18 -2.49 0.71
C LEU A 80 26.67 -2.49 0.34
N PRO A 81 27.37 -3.65 0.41
CA PRO A 81 28.79 -3.74 0.11
C PRO A 81 29.06 -3.57 -1.39
N SER A 82 29.79 -2.53 -1.78
CA SER A 82 30.10 -2.23 -3.20
C SER A 82 30.78 -3.39 -3.93
N ASP A 83 31.67 -4.12 -3.25
CA ASP A 83 32.42 -5.25 -3.83
C ASP A 83 31.50 -6.38 -4.30
N ALA A 84 30.33 -6.55 -3.68
CA ALA A 84 29.35 -7.57 -4.07
C ALA A 84 28.73 -7.32 -5.45
N PHE A 85 28.84 -6.09 -5.97
CA PHE A 85 28.22 -5.69 -7.25
C PHE A 85 29.23 -5.54 -8.40
N ALA A 86 30.53 -5.69 -8.15
CA ALA A 86 31.57 -5.43 -9.15
C ALA A 86 31.39 -6.26 -10.44
N GLU A 87 30.98 -7.53 -10.30
CA GLU A 87 30.84 -8.48 -11.41
C GLU A 87 29.42 -8.55 -12.00
N VAL A 88 28.45 -7.82 -11.44
CA VAL A 88 27.02 -7.94 -11.82
C VAL A 88 26.77 -7.67 -13.30
N VAL A 89 27.49 -6.71 -13.88
CA VAL A 89 27.37 -6.39 -15.31
C VAL A 89 27.91 -7.54 -16.16
N ALA A 90 29.09 -8.07 -15.81
CA ALA A 90 29.70 -9.19 -16.53
C ALA A 90 28.84 -10.45 -16.44
N ASP A 91 28.43 -10.84 -15.23
CA ASP A 91 27.56 -11.98 -14.96
C ASP A 91 26.22 -11.86 -15.72
N GLY A 92 25.64 -10.66 -15.73
CA GLY A 92 24.40 -10.38 -16.43
C GLY A 92 24.47 -10.58 -17.94
N LEU A 93 25.58 -10.15 -18.56
CA LEU A 93 25.82 -10.36 -19.99
C LEU A 93 26.03 -11.84 -20.31
N VAL A 94 26.66 -12.62 -19.41
CA VAL A 94 26.80 -14.07 -19.55
C VAL A 94 25.44 -14.78 -19.46
N LEU A 95 24.57 -14.38 -18.51
CA LEU A 95 23.22 -14.95 -18.39
C LEU A 95 22.38 -14.74 -19.65
N GLU A 96 22.50 -13.57 -20.29
CA GLU A 96 21.85 -13.29 -21.57
C GLU A 96 22.41 -14.16 -22.69
N ALA A 97 23.74 -14.18 -22.85
CA ALA A 97 24.40 -14.92 -23.93
C ALA A 97 24.16 -16.44 -23.86
N THR A 98 23.95 -16.99 -22.67
CA THR A 98 23.69 -18.42 -22.43
C THR A 98 22.20 -18.79 -22.49
N GLY A 99 21.31 -17.82 -22.67
CA GLY A 99 19.86 -18.05 -22.69
C GLY A 99 19.27 -18.45 -21.33
N LEU A 100 20.02 -18.27 -20.24
CA LEU A 100 19.60 -18.52 -18.86
C LEU A 100 18.90 -17.29 -18.23
N GLY A 101 18.77 -16.19 -18.99
CA GLY A 101 17.99 -15.02 -18.62
C GLY A 101 16.47 -15.26 -18.63
N PRO A 102 15.68 -14.32 -18.09
CA PRO A 102 14.23 -14.46 -18.00
C PRO A 102 13.58 -14.58 -19.39
N PRO A 103 12.51 -15.39 -19.54
CA PRO A 103 11.83 -15.61 -20.81
C PRO A 103 11.25 -14.29 -21.35
N VAL A 104 11.65 -13.90 -22.56
CA VAL A 104 11.12 -12.71 -23.23
C VAL A 104 10.06 -13.12 -24.23
N ALA A 105 8.88 -12.52 -24.11
CA ALA A 105 7.84 -12.68 -25.11
C ALA A 105 8.30 -12.16 -26.48
N LYS A 106 7.79 -12.78 -27.55
CA LYS A 106 8.00 -12.35 -28.94
C LYS A 106 7.29 -11.01 -29.25
N SER A 107 7.57 -9.95 -28.50
CA SER A 107 7.24 -8.58 -28.91
C SER A 107 8.44 -8.03 -29.70
N ALA A 108 8.79 -8.68 -30.81
CA ALA A 108 10.03 -8.42 -31.53
C ALA A 108 9.85 -7.98 -32.98
N ASP A 109 8.62 -7.96 -33.52
CA ASP A 109 8.43 -7.71 -34.95
C ASP A 109 8.54 -6.23 -35.36
N TRP A 110 8.41 -5.30 -34.41
CA TRP A 110 8.46 -3.85 -34.67
C TRP A 110 9.65 -3.11 -34.03
N MET A 111 10.49 -3.80 -33.25
CA MET A 111 11.64 -3.18 -32.57
C MET A 111 12.93 -3.38 -33.38
N ASN A 112 13.82 -2.38 -33.36
CA ASN A 112 15.14 -2.50 -33.97
C ASN A 112 15.94 -3.62 -33.26
N PRO A 113 16.62 -4.54 -33.98
CA PRO A 113 17.47 -5.58 -33.38
C PRO A 113 18.44 -5.08 -32.30
N ALA A 114 18.99 -3.87 -32.44
CA ALA A 114 19.86 -3.26 -31.43
C ALA A 114 19.11 -2.95 -30.13
N GLN A 115 17.86 -2.49 -30.21
CA GLN A 115 17.01 -2.21 -29.04
C GLN A 115 16.57 -3.51 -28.36
N VAL A 116 16.27 -4.55 -29.14
CA VAL A 116 15.96 -5.89 -28.62
C VAL A 116 17.16 -6.42 -27.82
N ARG A 117 18.36 -6.39 -28.41
CA ARG A 117 19.60 -6.82 -27.74
C ARG A 117 19.85 -6.04 -26.46
N GLN A 118 19.78 -4.70 -26.52
CA GLN A 118 19.95 -3.86 -25.34
C GLN A 118 18.96 -4.20 -24.23
N ARG A 119 17.70 -4.48 -24.57
CA ARG A 119 16.68 -4.89 -23.61
C ARG A 119 17.00 -6.23 -22.97
N LEU A 120 17.49 -7.20 -23.74
CA LEU A 120 17.90 -8.51 -23.23
C LEU A 120 19.11 -8.39 -22.29
N GLU A 121 20.13 -7.63 -22.66
CA GLU A 121 21.30 -7.34 -21.82
C GLU A 121 20.85 -6.71 -20.48
N ASN A 122 19.97 -5.71 -20.54
CA ASN A 122 19.43 -5.06 -19.34
C ASN A 122 18.67 -6.04 -18.43
N LEU A 123 17.94 -7.00 -19.00
CA LEU A 123 17.24 -8.05 -18.24
C LEU A 123 18.22 -9.03 -17.60
N GLY A 124 19.27 -9.44 -18.32
CA GLY A 124 20.34 -10.30 -17.79
C GLY A 124 21.06 -9.65 -16.61
N ILE A 125 21.46 -8.39 -16.74
CA ILE A 125 22.12 -7.62 -15.66
C ILE A 125 21.18 -7.45 -14.46
N ARG A 126 19.89 -7.15 -14.69
CA ARG A 126 18.90 -7.10 -13.61
C ARG A 126 18.75 -8.44 -12.89
N ALA A 127 18.78 -9.56 -13.62
CA ALA A 127 18.70 -10.90 -13.03
C ALA A 127 19.94 -11.23 -12.18
N ALA A 128 21.14 -10.91 -12.66
CA ALA A 128 22.38 -11.05 -11.88
C ALA A 128 22.33 -10.21 -10.59
N LEU A 129 21.85 -8.96 -10.68
CA LEU A 129 21.67 -8.09 -9.52
C LEU A 129 20.69 -8.66 -8.50
N LEU A 130 19.56 -9.22 -8.96
CA LEU A 130 18.59 -9.90 -8.08
C LEU A 130 19.24 -11.06 -7.31
N GLN A 131 20.06 -11.89 -7.96
CA GLN A 131 20.77 -12.99 -7.30
C GLN A 131 21.77 -12.50 -6.23
N VAL A 132 22.42 -11.36 -6.46
CA VAL A 132 23.27 -10.72 -5.44
C VAL A 132 22.43 -10.24 -4.26
N LEU A 133 21.35 -9.50 -4.52
CA LEU A 133 20.48 -8.96 -3.48
C LEU A 133 19.80 -10.07 -2.66
N GLU A 134 19.36 -11.16 -3.28
CA GLU A 134 18.79 -12.32 -2.59
C GLU A 134 19.77 -12.96 -1.60
N ARG A 135 21.07 -13.03 -1.96
CA ARG A 135 22.12 -13.50 -1.07
C ARG A 135 22.36 -12.54 0.10
N LEU A 136 22.32 -11.23 -0.15
CA LEU A 136 22.47 -10.22 0.90
C LEU A 136 21.27 -10.16 1.84
N ASP A 137 20.06 -10.41 1.31
CA ASP A 137 18.81 -10.45 2.07
C ASP A 137 18.62 -11.77 2.84
N ALA A 138 19.45 -12.78 2.58
CA ALA A 138 19.37 -14.07 3.24
C ALA A 138 19.65 -13.91 4.75
N GLY A 139 18.61 -14.07 5.57
CA GLY A 139 18.70 -13.90 7.03
C GLY A 139 18.57 -12.45 7.51
N ALA A 140 18.45 -11.47 6.62
CA ALA A 140 18.22 -10.07 6.98
C ALA A 140 16.76 -9.83 7.43
N THR A 141 16.57 -8.78 8.23
CA THR A 141 15.23 -8.27 8.62
C THR A 141 14.57 -7.45 7.52
N THR A 142 15.33 -7.08 6.49
CA THR A 142 14.89 -6.32 5.32
C THR A 142 14.91 -7.18 4.06
N GLN A 143 14.28 -6.68 3.01
CA GLN A 143 14.30 -7.27 1.67
C GLN A 143 14.37 -6.15 0.63
N HIS A 144 15.20 -6.34 -0.39
CA HIS A 144 15.38 -5.43 -1.50
C HIS A 144 14.57 -5.84 -2.73
N PHE A 145 14.13 -4.82 -3.47
CA PHE A 145 13.43 -4.93 -4.74
C PHE A 145 14.09 -4.00 -5.73
N VAL A 146 14.22 -4.45 -6.98
CA VAL A 146 14.96 -3.70 -8.01
C VAL A 146 14.09 -3.28 -9.18
N GLY A 147 14.28 -2.00 -9.52
CA GLY A 147 13.85 -1.31 -10.73
C GLY A 147 14.17 -2.03 -12.04
N TYR A 148 13.52 -1.63 -13.14
CA TYR A 148 14.15 -1.76 -14.45
C TYR A 148 15.29 -0.75 -14.58
N PRO A 149 16.44 -1.13 -15.16
CA PRO A 149 17.55 -0.20 -15.26
C PRO A 149 17.45 0.76 -16.44
N VAL A 150 18.14 1.90 -16.31
CA VAL A 150 18.32 2.90 -17.37
C VAL A 150 19.81 3.19 -17.55
N ARG A 151 20.26 3.36 -18.80
CA ARG A 151 21.66 3.71 -19.09
C ARG A 151 21.84 5.23 -19.02
N ILE A 152 22.69 5.72 -18.11
CA ILE A 152 23.00 7.15 -17.93
C ILE A 152 24.52 7.31 -17.87
N ASN A 153 25.08 8.16 -18.74
CA ASN A 153 26.51 8.51 -18.76
C ASN A 153 27.49 7.31 -18.71
N GLY A 154 27.14 6.19 -19.36
CA GLY A 154 27.96 4.97 -19.38
C GLY A 154 27.74 4.01 -18.20
N TYR A 155 26.80 4.31 -17.32
CA TYR A 155 26.41 3.45 -16.19
C TYR A 155 25.02 2.87 -16.39
N MET A 156 24.81 1.67 -15.87
CA MET A 156 23.51 1.07 -15.64
C MET A 156 22.98 1.52 -14.28
N VAL A 157 21.90 2.30 -14.28
CA VAL A 157 21.32 2.90 -13.07
C VAL A 157 20.08 2.11 -12.65
N PHE A 158 20.09 1.65 -11.41
CA PHE A 158 19.00 0.93 -10.77
C PHE A 158 18.44 1.75 -9.61
N THR A 159 17.12 1.72 -9.46
CA THR A 159 16.46 2.14 -8.21
C THR A 159 16.18 0.91 -7.37
N LEU A 160 16.71 0.90 -6.14
CA LEU A 160 16.50 -0.16 -5.16
C LEU A 160 15.51 0.32 -4.12
N LEU A 161 14.48 -0.49 -3.86
CA LEU A 161 13.55 -0.31 -2.76
C LEU A 161 13.84 -1.35 -1.69
N ARG A 162 14.11 -0.92 -0.47
CA ARG A 162 14.27 -1.75 0.71
C ARG A 162 13.05 -1.61 1.61
N VAL A 163 12.52 -2.73 2.10
CA VAL A 163 11.39 -2.75 3.06
C VAL A 163 11.63 -3.78 4.17
N GLN A 164 10.91 -3.66 5.28
CA GLN A 164 10.92 -4.64 6.36
C GLN A 164 10.27 -5.96 5.92
N ARG A 165 11.00 -7.06 6.07
CA ARG A 165 10.62 -8.39 5.61
C ARG A 165 9.44 -8.98 6.39
N LYS A 166 9.35 -8.71 7.69
CA LYS A 166 8.29 -9.26 8.55
C LYS A 166 6.91 -8.70 8.18
N PRO A 167 6.68 -7.37 8.08
CA PRO A 167 5.41 -6.82 7.61
C PRO A 167 5.09 -7.27 6.18
N LEU A 168 6.06 -7.22 5.27
CA LEU A 168 5.92 -7.67 3.88
C LEU A 168 5.34 -9.09 3.78
N ARG A 169 5.84 -10.02 4.60
CA ARG A 169 5.41 -11.43 4.62
C ARG A 169 4.19 -11.72 5.49
N SER A 170 3.67 -10.71 6.19
CA SER A 170 2.51 -10.89 7.06
C SER A 170 1.19 -10.89 6.29
N TYR A 171 1.18 -10.37 5.06
CA TYR A 171 0.00 -10.30 4.22
C TYR A 171 -0.13 -11.51 3.31
N PRO A 172 -1.36 -12.01 3.08
CA PRO A 172 -1.59 -13.11 2.15
C PRO A 172 -1.20 -12.72 0.72
N ALA A 173 -0.69 -13.70 -0.03
CA ALA A 173 -0.31 -13.57 -1.42
C ALA A 173 -0.66 -14.85 -2.17
N LEU A 174 -1.00 -14.70 -3.45
CA LEU A 174 -1.12 -15.81 -4.39
C LEU A 174 0.28 -16.34 -4.75
N LYS A 175 0.32 -17.46 -5.47
CA LYS A 175 1.57 -18.03 -5.97
C LYS A 175 2.29 -17.05 -6.89
N PRO A 176 3.63 -16.94 -6.76
CA PRO A 176 4.44 -16.13 -7.65
C PRO A 176 4.54 -16.79 -9.04
N ASP A 177 5.37 -16.22 -9.91
CA ASP A 177 5.77 -16.79 -11.21
C ASP A 177 4.65 -16.93 -12.24
N ARG A 178 3.67 -16.03 -12.17
CA ARG A 178 2.71 -15.79 -13.26
C ARG A 178 3.20 -14.66 -14.13
N PHE A 179 3.01 -14.80 -15.44
CA PHE A 179 3.48 -13.81 -16.42
C PHE A 179 2.38 -13.47 -17.42
N TYR A 180 2.31 -12.19 -17.79
CA TYR A 180 1.53 -11.78 -18.96
C TYR A 180 2.13 -12.40 -20.23
N THR A 181 1.37 -12.38 -21.32
CA THR A 181 1.86 -12.76 -22.66
C THR A 181 3.09 -11.97 -23.10
N THR A 182 3.35 -10.80 -22.50
CA THR A 182 4.53 -9.95 -22.72
C THR A 182 5.78 -10.38 -21.93
N GLY A 183 5.70 -11.40 -21.09
CA GLY A 183 6.78 -11.85 -20.19
C GLY A 183 6.96 -11.00 -18.95
N LYS A 184 6.15 -9.94 -18.76
CA LYS A 184 6.12 -9.18 -17.51
C LYS A 184 5.48 -10.04 -16.41
N PRO A 185 5.98 -10.00 -15.16
CA PRO A 185 5.34 -10.71 -14.05
C PRO A 185 3.97 -10.10 -13.73
N VAL A 186 3.04 -10.94 -13.34
CA VAL A 186 1.70 -10.56 -12.87
C VAL A 186 1.76 -10.46 -11.35
N ALA A 187 1.06 -9.47 -10.78
CA ALA A 187 1.11 -9.23 -9.35
C ALA A 187 0.34 -10.30 -8.56
N ASN A 188 1.03 -11.01 -7.68
CA ASN A 188 0.44 -12.03 -6.82
C ASN A 188 -0.11 -11.47 -5.48
N SER A 189 0.16 -10.20 -5.17
CA SER A 189 -0.33 -9.51 -3.97
C SER A 189 -0.45 -8.01 -4.23
N LEU A 190 -1.18 -7.29 -3.38
CA LEU A 190 -1.28 -5.84 -3.48
C LEU A 190 0.07 -5.15 -3.26
N LEU A 191 0.91 -5.68 -2.35
CA LEU A 191 2.27 -5.17 -2.13
C LEU A 191 3.16 -5.35 -3.37
N ALA A 192 3.14 -6.53 -3.98
CA ALA A 192 3.87 -6.76 -5.23
C ALA A 192 3.39 -5.83 -6.34
N ALA A 193 2.07 -5.64 -6.47
CA ALA A 193 1.50 -4.70 -7.43
C ALA A 193 1.97 -3.25 -7.18
N ALA A 194 1.96 -2.80 -5.93
CA ALA A 194 2.43 -1.46 -5.55
C ALA A 194 3.92 -1.28 -5.86
N MET A 195 4.75 -2.30 -5.61
CA MET A 195 6.17 -2.30 -5.98
C MET A 195 6.37 -2.21 -7.50
N TYR A 196 5.56 -2.89 -8.30
CA TYR A 196 5.61 -2.78 -9.76
C TYR A 196 5.24 -1.37 -10.24
N ARG A 197 4.21 -0.75 -9.65
CA ARG A 197 3.81 0.63 -9.99
C ARG A 197 4.86 1.66 -9.55
N PHE A 198 5.42 1.52 -8.36
CA PHE A 198 6.55 2.32 -7.90
C PHE A 198 7.74 2.25 -8.87
N ASN A 199 8.13 1.02 -9.25
CA ASN A 199 9.21 0.77 -10.20
C ASN A 199 8.93 1.40 -11.57
N GLU A 200 7.69 1.28 -12.07
CA GLU A 200 7.28 1.91 -13.32
C GLU A 200 7.45 3.43 -13.31
N GLU A 201 7.07 4.11 -12.23
CA GLU A 201 7.24 5.55 -12.08
C GLU A 201 8.72 5.96 -11.97
N CYS A 202 9.52 5.19 -11.22
CA CYS A 202 10.97 5.40 -11.16
C CYS A 202 11.64 5.22 -12.53
N TYR A 203 11.26 4.18 -13.26
CA TYR A 203 11.76 3.94 -14.62
C TYR A 203 11.39 5.09 -15.57
N LYS A 204 10.16 5.60 -15.52
CA LYS A 204 9.74 6.77 -16.31
C LYS A 204 10.58 8.00 -15.96
N SER A 205 10.75 8.28 -14.66
CA SER A 205 11.51 9.43 -14.19
C SER A 205 12.99 9.35 -14.57
N LEU A 206 13.62 8.18 -14.50
CA LEU A 206 15.00 7.96 -14.96
C LEU A 206 15.19 8.14 -16.48
N ASN A 207 14.14 7.96 -17.28
CA ASN A 207 14.18 8.18 -18.73
C ASN A 207 13.90 9.63 -19.14
N GLU A 208 13.64 10.54 -18.19
CA GLU A 208 13.57 11.96 -18.50
C GLU A 208 14.94 12.48 -18.99
N PRO A 209 14.99 13.53 -19.84
CA PRO A 209 16.25 14.07 -20.35
C PRO A 209 17.23 14.53 -19.25
N SER A 210 16.74 14.86 -18.06
CA SER A 210 17.55 15.24 -16.90
C SER A 210 16.86 14.78 -15.61
N PRO A 211 17.00 13.50 -15.23
CA PRO A 211 16.28 12.91 -14.11
C PRO A 211 16.58 13.64 -12.80
N GLY A 212 15.54 14.12 -12.11
CA GLY A 212 15.66 14.90 -10.87
C GLY A 212 15.93 16.40 -11.05
N ALA A 213 16.04 16.89 -12.29
CA ALA A 213 16.22 18.33 -12.57
C ALA A 213 14.90 19.12 -12.52
N GLY A 214 13.77 18.45 -12.70
CA GLY A 214 12.45 19.08 -12.84
C GLY A 214 12.04 19.88 -11.61
N PHE A 215 11.86 21.19 -11.77
CA PHE A 215 11.35 22.08 -10.72
C PHE A 215 9.83 21.91 -10.49
N LEU A 216 9.11 21.42 -11.51
CA LEU A 216 7.68 21.13 -11.48
C LEU A 216 7.39 19.63 -11.33
N PHE A 217 8.35 18.85 -10.82
CA PHE A 217 8.12 17.43 -10.56
C PHE A 217 6.98 17.29 -9.55
N ARG A 218 5.80 16.92 -10.06
CA ARG A 218 4.67 16.52 -9.23
C ARG A 218 4.66 15.00 -9.26
N PRO A 219 5.03 14.33 -8.16
CA PRO A 219 4.87 12.90 -8.06
C PRO A 219 3.46 12.50 -8.46
N ARG A 220 3.34 11.33 -9.08
CA ARG A 220 2.02 10.77 -9.34
C ARG A 220 1.26 10.64 -8.02
N ASP A 221 -0.02 10.96 -8.05
CA ASP A 221 -0.83 10.94 -6.84
C ASP A 221 -0.85 9.53 -6.23
N THR A 222 -0.65 9.43 -4.92
CA THR A 222 -0.55 8.16 -4.20
C THR A 222 -1.79 7.30 -4.41
N GLU A 223 -2.98 7.89 -4.42
CA GLU A 223 -4.21 7.15 -4.66
C GLU A 223 -4.30 6.61 -6.08
N GLU A 224 -3.76 7.33 -7.06
CA GLU A 224 -3.67 6.85 -8.44
C GLU A 224 -2.76 5.61 -8.53
N LEU A 225 -1.61 5.62 -7.86
CA LEU A 225 -0.71 4.47 -7.79
C LEU A 225 -1.36 3.28 -7.09
N LEU A 226 -2.09 3.52 -6.01
CA LEU A 226 -2.86 2.49 -5.30
C LEU A 226 -3.93 1.89 -6.22
N ARG A 227 -4.75 2.70 -6.89
CA ARG A 227 -5.75 2.22 -7.85
C ARG A 227 -5.12 1.36 -8.95
N ALA A 228 -3.98 1.81 -9.51
CA ALA A 228 -3.25 1.06 -10.53
C ALA A 228 -2.66 -0.25 -9.99
N ALA A 229 -2.28 -0.31 -8.70
CA ALA A 229 -1.85 -1.53 -8.03
C ALA A 229 -3.02 -2.49 -7.80
N GLY A 230 -4.19 -1.99 -7.40
CA GLY A 230 -5.43 -2.77 -7.30
C GLY A 230 -5.81 -3.40 -8.63
N GLN A 231 -5.77 -2.63 -9.72
CA GLN A 231 -5.97 -3.14 -11.08
C GLN A 231 -5.00 -4.27 -11.41
N SER A 232 -3.69 -4.07 -11.19
CA SER A 232 -2.68 -5.10 -11.46
C SER A 232 -2.84 -6.38 -10.66
N LEU A 233 -3.33 -6.33 -9.42
CA LEU A 233 -3.63 -7.54 -8.65
C LEU A 233 -4.82 -8.31 -9.26
N LEU A 234 -5.84 -7.58 -9.72
CA LEU A 234 -7.06 -8.17 -10.29
C LEU A 234 -6.85 -8.71 -11.72
N ASP A 235 -5.72 -8.42 -12.37
CA ASP A 235 -5.31 -9.12 -13.58
C ASP A 235 -5.01 -10.61 -13.32
N THR A 236 -4.57 -10.96 -12.10
CA THR A 236 -4.26 -12.34 -11.71
C THR A 236 -5.46 -13.29 -11.79
N PRO A 237 -6.63 -12.99 -11.17
CA PRO A 237 -7.82 -13.80 -11.35
C PRO A 237 -8.34 -13.75 -12.79
N ALA A 238 -8.25 -12.63 -13.51
CA ALA A 238 -8.66 -12.58 -14.92
C ALA A 238 -7.88 -13.61 -15.77
N LEU A 239 -6.55 -13.65 -15.63
CA LEU A 239 -5.71 -14.63 -16.31
C LEU A 239 -6.00 -16.08 -15.86
N ALA A 240 -6.25 -16.30 -14.58
CA ALA A 240 -6.57 -17.63 -14.06
C ALA A 240 -7.87 -18.21 -14.66
N LEU A 241 -8.81 -17.35 -15.03
CA LEU A 241 -10.08 -17.71 -15.67
C LEU A 241 -9.97 -17.79 -17.20
N GLY A 242 -8.80 -17.48 -17.77
CA GLY A 242 -8.58 -17.46 -19.21
C GLY A 242 -9.09 -16.21 -19.92
N THR A 243 -9.37 -15.14 -19.17
CA THR A 243 -9.83 -13.85 -19.72
C THR A 243 -8.63 -12.91 -19.93
N ASP A 244 -8.68 -12.08 -20.98
CA ASP A 244 -7.72 -10.99 -21.16
C ASP A 244 -7.95 -9.92 -20.09
N PRO A 245 -6.97 -9.61 -19.22
CA PRO A 245 -7.12 -8.56 -18.20
C PRO A 245 -7.52 -7.20 -18.74
N ALA A 246 -7.07 -6.85 -19.97
CA ALA A 246 -7.40 -5.57 -20.60
C ALA A 246 -8.90 -5.45 -20.93
N LEU A 247 -9.57 -6.58 -21.19
CA LEU A 247 -11.01 -6.66 -21.42
C LEU A 247 -11.79 -6.84 -20.11
N ALA A 248 -11.31 -7.70 -19.22
CA ALA A 248 -12.00 -8.02 -17.98
C ALA A 248 -12.14 -6.81 -17.05
N GLN A 249 -11.08 -6.01 -16.92
CA GLN A 249 -11.01 -4.80 -16.08
C GLN A 249 -11.64 -4.98 -14.69
N LEU A 250 -11.43 -6.15 -14.07
CA LEU A 250 -12.19 -6.62 -12.91
C LEU A 250 -12.21 -5.60 -11.77
N PHE A 251 -11.09 -4.94 -11.47
CA PHE A 251 -11.05 -3.94 -10.41
C PHE A 251 -12.02 -2.77 -10.65
N THR A 252 -12.08 -2.23 -11.87
CA THR A 252 -12.99 -1.13 -12.24
C THR A 252 -14.45 -1.59 -12.23
N THR A 253 -14.70 -2.78 -12.78
CA THR A 253 -16.02 -3.40 -12.82
C THR A 253 -16.59 -3.62 -11.41
N LEU A 254 -15.81 -4.24 -10.52
CA LEU A 254 -16.21 -4.52 -9.15
C LEU A 254 -16.40 -3.23 -8.33
N ASN A 255 -15.53 -2.23 -8.51
CA ASN A 255 -15.73 -0.92 -7.91
C ASN A 255 -17.04 -0.28 -8.34
N THR A 256 -17.34 -0.32 -9.63
CA THR A 256 -18.57 0.26 -10.17
C THR A 256 -19.80 -0.44 -9.61
N ILE A 257 -19.84 -1.78 -9.60
CA ILE A 257 -20.92 -2.57 -9.00
C ILE A 257 -21.10 -2.22 -7.52
N SER A 258 -20.00 -2.15 -6.75
CA SER A 258 -20.05 -1.85 -5.31
C SER A 258 -20.61 -0.45 -5.02
N SER A 259 -20.39 0.51 -5.93
CA SER A 259 -20.91 1.88 -5.80
C SER A 259 -22.41 2.01 -6.07
N LEU A 260 -23.05 1.00 -6.66
CA LEU A 260 -24.48 1.08 -7.01
C LEU A 260 -25.37 0.68 -5.83
N ARG A 261 -26.46 1.42 -5.66
CA ARG A 261 -27.58 1.04 -4.79
C ARG A 261 -28.68 0.38 -5.62
N TYR A 262 -29.45 -0.50 -4.99
CA TYR A 262 -30.65 -1.09 -5.59
C TYR A 262 -31.81 -0.93 -4.61
N GLU A 263 -32.93 -0.38 -5.08
CA GLU A 263 -34.11 -0.06 -4.24
C GLU A 263 -33.78 0.75 -2.95
N GLY A 264 -32.71 1.55 -3.01
CA GLY A 264 -32.24 2.37 -1.89
C GLY A 264 -31.34 1.64 -0.88
N ALA A 265 -31.25 0.32 -0.94
CA ALA A 265 -30.39 -0.50 -0.11
C ALA A 265 -28.94 -0.56 -0.66
N GLU A 266 -28.00 -0.77 0.26
CA GLU A 266 -26.58 -0.93 -0.07
C GLU A 266 -26.30 -2.24 -0.80
N GLY A 267 -25.20 -2.29 -1.57
CA GLY A 267 -24.73 -3.50 -2.23
C GLY A 267 -24.03 -4.45 -1.30
N ILE A 268 -24.78 -5.36 -0.69
CA ILE A 268 -24.23 -6.50 0.06
C ILE A 268 -24.47 -7.77 -0.76
N GLY A 269 -23.46 -8.63 -0.85
CA GLY A 269 -23.58 -9.91 -1.54
C GLY A 269 -22.23 -10.52 -1.87
N ARG A 270 -22.26 -11.74 -2.42
CA ARG A 270 -21.05 -12.46 -2.82
C ARG A 270 -21.09 -12.92 -4.26
N LEU A 271 -19.94 -12.85 -4.91
CA LEU A 271 -19.69 -13.31 -6.26
C LEU A 271 -18.44 -14.17 -6.25
N LEU A 272 -18.54 -15.39 -6.76
CA LEU A 272 -17.42 -16.28 -7.00
C LEU A 272 -16.93 -16.12 -8.43
N LEU A 273 -15.67 -15.76 -8.59
CA LEU A 273 -14.96 -15.77 -9.85
C LEU A 273 -14.41 -17.18 -10.07
N VAL A 274 -14.97 -17.91 -11.03
CA VAL A 274 -14.73 -19.35 -11.20
C VAL A 274 -15.05 -19.79 -12.64
N PRO A 275 -14.25 -20.69 -13.26
CA PRO A 275 -14.58 -21.19 -14.59
C PRO A 275 -15.82 -22.09 -14.53
N ARG A 276 -16.56 -22.15 -15.64
CA ARG A 276 -17.75 -23.00 -15.75
C ARG A 276 -17.40 -24.47 -15.57
N GLY A 277 -18.27 -25.22 -14.90
CA GLY A 277 -18.07 -26.65 -14.64
C GLY A 277 -16.97 -26.96 -13.61
N HIS A 278 -16.57 -25.99 -12.79
CA HIS A 278 -15.57 -26.20 -11.75
C HIS A 278 -16.03 -27.27 -10.73
N PRO A 279 -15.17 -28.25 -10.35
CA PRO A 279 -15.58 -29.42 -9.57
C PRO A 279 -15.96 -29.11 -8.11
N ASN A 280 -15.58 -27.95 -7.59
CA ASN A 280 -15.97 -27.47 -6.26
C ASN A 280 -17.15 -26.49 -6.29
N ILE A 281 -17.93 -26.46 -7.38
CA ILE A 281 -19.10 -25.61 -7.51
C ILE A 281 -20.31 -26.48 -7.79
N GLU A 282 -21.38 -26.25 -7.03
CA GLU A 282 -22.73 -26.71 -7.34
C GLU A 282 -23.57 -25.53 -7.83
N GLU A 283 -24.08 -25.63 -9.05
CA GLU A 283 -25.01 -24.64 -9.59
C GLU A 283 -26.41 -24.88 -9.02
N VAL A 284 -26.96 -23.87 -8.34
CA VAL A 284 -28.35 -23.89 -7.86
C VAL A 284 -29.30 -23.69 -9.05
N PHE A 285 -29.01 -22.69 -9.89
CA PHE A 285 -29.61 -22.56 -11.22
C PHE A 285 -28.71 -21.74 -12.15
N ALA A 286 -28.73 -22.09 -13.43
CA ALA A 286 -28.01 -21.38 -14.49
C ALA A 286 -28.90 -20.33 -15.17
N LEU A 287 -28.27 -19.25 -15.65
CA LEU A 287 -28.92 -18.25 -16.48
C LEU A 287 -28.88 -18.71 -17.94
N THR A 288 -30.05 -18.81 -18.58
CA THR A 288 -30.14 -19.13 -20.02
C THR A 288 -29.43 -18.08 -20.88
N CYS A 289 -29.50 -16.81 -20.45
CA CYS A 289 -28.78 -15.70 -21.04
C CYS A 289 -27.83 -15.11 -19.97
N PRO A 290 -26.54 -15.48 -19.97
CA PRO A 290 -25.57 -14.91 -19.04
C PRO A 290 -25.51 -13.38 -19.12
N THR A 291 -25.32 -12.73 -17.98
CA THR A 291 -25.28 -11.27 -17.85
C THR A 291 -23.84 -10.80 -17.89
N GLU A 292 -23.50 -9.85 -18.78
CA GLU A 292 -22.18 -9.23 -18.81
C GLU A 292 -21.86 -8.56 -17.47
N LEU A 293 -20.65 -8.75 -16.94
CA LEU A 293 -20.20 -8.07 -15.72
C LEU A 293 -20.18 -6.55 -15.87
N SER A 294 -20.02 -6.06 -17.11
CA SER A 294 -20.12 -4.65 -17.45
C SER A 294 -21.54 -4.09 -17.39
N ASP A 295 -22.58 -4.94 -17.38
CA ASP A 295 -23.95 -4.50 -17.06
C ASP A 295 -24.12 -4.40 -15.55
N TYR A 296 -23.50 -3.37 -14.98
CA TYR A 296 -23.38 -3.17 -13.54
C TYR A 296 -24.74 -3.14 -12.83
N ARG A 297 -25.79 -2.62 -13.49
CA ARG A 297 -27.14 -2.57 -12.92
C ARG A 297 -27.80 -3.94 -12.90
N ALA A 298 -27.66 -4.73 -13.97
CA ALA A 298 -28.17 -6.09 -14.00
C ALA A 298 -27.45 -6.98 -12.99
N VAL A 299 -26.11 -6.92 -12.91
CA VAL A 299 -25.33 -7.65 -11.90
C VAL A 299 -25.75 -7.24 -10.50
N ARG A 300 -25.92 -5.93 -10.25
CA ARG A 300 -26.38 -5.43 -8.96
C ARG A 300 -27.76 -5.98 -8.60
N LYS A 301 -28.68 -6.06 -9.54
CA LYS A 301 -29.99 -6.68 -9.32
C LYS A 301 -29.87 -8.18 -8.99
N LEU A 302 -28.98 -8.89 -9.65
CA LEU A 302 -28.75 -10.32 -9.37
C LEU A 302 -28.14 -10.56 -7.98
N LEU A 303 -27.29 -9.64 -7.49
CA LEU A 303 -26.71 -9.74 -6.15
C LEU A 303 -27.75 -9.80 -5.03
N GLU A 304 -28.96 -9.24 -5.23
CA GLU A 304 -30.08 -9.34 -4.27
C GLU A 304 -30.54 -10.77 -3.99
N MET A 305 -30.23 -11.70 -4.89
CA MET A 305 -30.58 -13.12 -4.73
C MET A 305 -29.48 -13.93 -4.01
N THR A 306 -28.36 -13.29 -3.64
CA THR A 306 -27.27 -13.94 -2.92
C THR A 306 -27.57 -14.05 -1.43
N SER A 307 -26.96 -15.04 -0.79
CA SER A 307 -27.01 -15.24 0.67
C SER A 307 -25.63 -15.64 1.18
N HIS A 308 -25.52 -16.00 2.46
CA HIS A 308 -24.27 -16.52 3.02
C HIS A 308 -23.74 -17.73 2.24
N ASP A 309 -24.65 -18.60 1.76
CA ASP A 309 -24.29 -19.88 1.13
C ASP A 309 -24.50 -19.90 -0.39
N VAL A 310 -25.26 -18.96 -0.95
CA VAL A 310 -25.55 -18.87 -2.40
C VAL A 310 -24.92 -17.61 -2.96
N HIS A 311 -24.04 -17.76 -3.94
CA HIS A 311 -23.27 -16.67 -4.54
C HIS A 311 -23.57 -16.55 -6.04
N LEU A 312 -23.34 -15.38 -6.61
CA LEU A 312 -23.26 -15.26 -8.07
C LEU A 312 -22.03 -16.00 -8.57
N LEU A 313 -22.13 -16.71 -9.69
CA LEU A 313 -21.00 -17.36 -10.35
C LEU A 313 -20.65 -16.59 -11.61
N ALA A 314 -19.39 -16.17 -11.74
CA ALA A 314 -18.91 -15.43 -12.88
C ALA A 314 -17.59 -15.98 -13.43
N ASP A 315 -17.48 -16.03 -14.76
CA ASP A 315 -16.33 -16.60 -15.49
C ASP A 315 -15.27 -15.54 -15.85
N GLY A 316 -15.31 -14.37 -15.20
CA GLY A 316 -14.40 -13.24 -15.48
C GLY A 316 -14.97 -12.23 -16.48
N GLU A 317 -15.97 -12.63 -17.28
CA GLU A 317 -16.69 -11.73 -18.19
C GLU A 317 -18.18 -11.66 -17.87
N LYS A 318 -18.81 -12.80 -17.56
CA LYS A 318 -20.26 -12.91 -17.41
C LYS A 318 -20.64 -13.60 -16.12
N VAL A 319 -21.71 -13.13 -15.51
CA VAL A 319 -22.45 -13.89 -14.50
C VAL A 319 -23.27 -14.95 -15.25
N TYR A 320 -23.03 -16.22 -14.96
CA TYR A 320 -23.65 -17.33 -15.70
C TYR A 320 -24.61 -18.17 -14.85
N ALA A 321 -24.51 -18.11 -13.53
CA ALA A 321 -25.36 -18.91 -12.63
C ALA A 321 -25.39 -18.33 -11.21
N LEU A 322 -26.27 -18.88 -10.38
CA LEU A 322 -26.17 -18.84 -8.92
C LEU A 322 -25.76 -20.21 -8.43
N GLY A 323 -24.86 -20.26 -7.45
CA GLY A 323 -24.32 -21.52 -6.97
C GLY A 323 -23.68 -21.43 -5.60
N ARG A 324 -23.10 -22.54 -5.16
CA ARG A 324 -22.43 -22.68 -3.87
C ARG A 324 -21.12 -23.41 -4.05
N GLN A 325 -20.14 -23.08 -3.22
CA GLN A 325 -18.92 -23.86 -3.13
C GLN A 325 -19.20 -25.20 -2.43
N THR A 326 -18.70 -26.30 -2.98
CA THR A 326 -18.89 -27.65 -2.45
C THR A 326 -17.57 -28.43 -2.34
N GLY A 327 -17.59 -29.43 -1.45
CA GLY A 327 -16.44 -30.28 -1.19
C GLY A 327 -15.26 -29.52 -0.57
N HIS A 328 -14.05 -30.08 -0.75
CA HIS A 328 -12.80 -29.47 -0.32
C HIS A 328 -12.08 -28.86 -1.52
N TYR A 329 -11.89 -27.54 -1.51
CA TYR A 329 -11.16 -26.83 -2.56
C TYR A 329 -9.66 -26.87 -2.28
N ASP A 330 -8.88 -27.30 -3.26
CA ASP A 330 -7.42 -27.21 -3.23
C ASP A 330 -6.97 -25.78 -3.54
N ALA A 331 -6.53 -25.06 -2.50
CA ALA A 331 -6.03 -23.70 -2.62
C ALA A 331 -4.87 -23.57 -3.61
N ALA A 332 -4.12 -24.65 -3.88
CA ALA A 332 -3.01 -24.61 -4.82
C ALA A 332 -3.45 -24.34 -6.28
N ARG A 333 -4.73 -24.51 -6.62
CA ARG A 333 -5.25 -24.31 -7.97
C ARG A 333 -5.40 -22.84 -8.36
N GLU A 334 -5.76 -21.99 -7.39
CA GLU A 334 -5.94 -20.54 -7.61
C GLU A 334 -6.81 -20.21 -8.85
N ASP A 335 -7.94 -20.90 -8.97
CA ASP A 335 -8.93 -20.78 -10.05
C ASP A 335 -10.38 -20.57 -9.53
N LEU A 336 -10.52 -20.38 -8.21
CA LEU A 336 -11.77 -20.01 -7.53
C LEU A 336 -11.46 -18.87 -6.55
N PHE A 337 -12.08 -17.72 -6.77
CA PHE A 337 -11.89 -16.51 -5.95
C PHE A 337 -13.22 -15.96 -5.46
N ASP A 338 -13.21 -15.36 -4.27
CA ASP A 338 -14.37 -14.75 -3.63
C ASP A 338 -14.29 -13.22 -3.72
N ILE A 339 -15.36 -12.63 -4.23
CA ILE A 339 -15.63 -11.20 -4.16
C ILE A 339 -16.79 -10.98 -3.19
N HIS A 340 -16.50 -10.29 -2.09
CA HIS A 340 -17.48 -9.97 -1.08
C HIS A 340 -17.80 -8.48 -1.11
N PHE A 341 -19.01 -8.12 -1.53
CA PHE A 341 -19.51 -6.75 -1.42
C PHE A 341 -20.02 -6.54 0.01
N VAL A 342 -19.33 -5.69 0.77
CA VAL A 342 -19.52 -5.56 2.23
C VAL A 342 -20.55 -4.50 2.58
N THR A 343 -20.45 -3.35 1.93
CA THR A 343 -21.31 -2.16 2.13
C THR A 343 -21.14 -1.27 0.90
N HIS A 344 -21.84 -0.14 0.86
CA HIS A 344 -21.77 0.80 -0.25
C HIS A 344 -20.32 1.19 -0.57
N TYR A 345 -19.92 0.95 -1.81
CA TYR A 345 -18.62 1.24 -2.37
C TYR A 345 -17.45 0.58 -1.61
N ALA A 346 -17.71 -0.56 -0.97
CA ALA A 346 -16.70 -1.34 -0.25
C ALA A 346 -16.83 -2.83 -0.56
N TRP A 347 -15.71 -3.45 -0.94
CA TRP A 347 -15.67 -4.88 -1.27
C TRP A 347 -14.31 -5.50 -0.94
N GLU A 348 -14.28 -6.82 -0.83
CA GLU A 348 -13.09 -7.61 -0.52
C GLU A 348 -12.82 -8.61 -1.64
N PHE A 349 -11.54 -8.82 -1.96
CA PHE A 349 -11.05 -9.90 -2.81
C PHE A 349 -10.36 -10.93 -1.94
N ALA A 350 -10.78 -12.19 -2.05
CA ALA A 350 -10.27 -13.29 -1.24
C ALA A 350 -10.02 -14.55 -2.07
N HIS A 351 -9.16 -15.42 -1.54
CA HIS A 351 -8.88 -16.75 -2.08
C HIS A 351 -8.70 -17.72 -0.92
N ALA A 352 -9.35 -18.88 -0.98
CA ALA A 352 -9.27 -19.92 0.05
C ALA A 352 -9.48 -19.41 1.49
N GLY A 353 -10.41 -18.45 1.67
CA GLY A 353 -10.73 -17.84 2.97
C GLY A 353 -9.77 -16.75 3.45
N GLN A 354 -8.70 -16.47 2.71
CA GLN A 354 -7.75 -15.39 2.99
C GLN A 354 -8.14 -14.16 2.18
N VAL A 355 -8.41 -13.03 2.85
CA VAL A 355 -8.60 -11.74 2.14
C VAL A 355 -7.25 -11.25 1.65
N LEU A 356 -7.16 -10.91 0.37
CA LEU A 356 -5.96 -10.44 -0.31
C LEU A 356 -5.97 -8.91 -0.51
N LEU A 357 -7.15 -8.34 -0.70
CA LEU A 357 -7.35 -6.91 -0.93
C LEU A 357 -8.72 -6.48 -0.37
N ARG A 358 -8.77 -5.29 0.21
CA ARG A 358 -10.01 -4.60 0.55
C ARG A 358 -10.06 -3.31 -0.25
N SER A 359 -11.14 -3.05 -0.97
CA SER A 359 -11.34 -1.76 -1.62
C SER A 359 -12.46 -0.99 -0.95
N ARG A 360 -12.25 0.32 -0.76
CA ARG A 360 -13.24 1.25 -0.22
C ARG A 360 -13.16 2.55 -1.00
N TYR A 361 -14.31 3.02 -1.48
CA TYR A 361 -14.40 4.23 -2.31
C TYR A 361 -13.42 4.23 -3.49
N GLY A 362 -13.20 3.04 -4.07
CA GLY A 362 -12.29 2.82 -5.19
C GLY A 362 -10.81 2.76 -4.82
N LEU A 363 -10.44 2.89 -3.54
CA LEU A 363 -9.06 2.80 -3.06
C LEU A 363 -8.78 1.39 -2.53
N PRO A 364 -7.80 0.65 -3.10
CA PRO A 364 -7.40 -0.64 -2.58
C PRO A 364 -6.47 -0.47 -1.38
N ASN A 365 -6.64 -1.33 -0.38
CA ASN A 365 -5.83 -1.40 0.82
C ASN A 365 -5.59 -2.85 1.23
N LEU A 366 -4.57 -3.07 2.04
CA LEU A 366 -4.26 -4.38 2.61
C LEU A 366 -5.37 -4.84 3.56
N PRO A 367 -5.54 -6.16 3.73
CA PRO A 367 -6.48 -6.77 4.68
C PRO A 367 -5.97 -6.60 6.12
N ARG A 368 -5.81 -5.36 6.57
CA ARG A 368 -5.31 -5.05 7.91
C ARG A 368 -6.37 -5.39 8.96
N PRO A 369 -5.93 -5.86 10.15
CA PRO A 369 -6.72 -5.70 11.35
C PRO A 369 -7.04 -4.20 11.52
N ARG A 370 -8.24 -3.88 12.01
CA ARG A 370 -8.67 -2.48 12.23
C ARG A 370 -7.70 -1.69 13.12
N LEU A 371 -6.89 -2.39 13.92
CA LEU A 371 -5.90 -1.85 14.84
C LEU A 371 -4.61 -2.70 14.83
N ASN A 372 -3.44 -2.06 14.86
CA ASN A 372 -2.14 -2.75 14.98
C ASN A 372 -1.76 -2.94 16.46
N ARG A 373 -1.69 -4.20 16.92
CA ARG A 373 -1.40 -4.55 18.33
C ARG A 373 -0.01 -4.12 18.78
N THR A 374 0.97 -4.19 17.90
CA THR A 374 2.35 -3.81 18.21
C THR A 374 2.46 -2.30 18.41
N ARG A 375 1.84 -1.53 17.49
CA ARG A 375 1.76 -0.07 17.60
C ARG A 375 0.99 0.35 18.85
N PHE A 376 -0.19 -0.21 19.09
CA PHE A 376 -0.97 0.12 20.29
C PHE A 376 -0.19 -0.16 21.58
N LYS A 377 0.52 -1.30 21.66
CA LYS A 377 1.39 -1.60 22.80
C LYS A 377 2.54 -0.59 22.95
N ARG A 378 3.15 -0.15 21.84
CA ARG A 378 4.21 0.86 21.84
C ARG A 378 3.67 2.20 22.33
N ASP A 379 2.49 2.60 21.88
CA ASP A 379 1.86 3.87 22.24
C ASP A 379 1.48 3.87 23.73
N LEU A 380 0.88 2.78 24.25
CA LEU A 380 0.64 2.61 25.69
C LEU A 380 1.94 2.70 26.53
N LYS A 381 3.01 2.04 26.07
CA LYS A 381 4.32 2.10 26.74
C LYS A 381 4.89 3.51 26.73
N ARG A 382 4.79 4.23 25.61
CA ARG A 382 5.36 5.58 25.46
C ARG A 382 4.57 6.61 26.26
N THR A 383 3.24 6.54 26.25
CA THR A 383 2.37 7.52 26.90
C THR A 383 2.25 7.28 28.40
N PHE A 384 2.17 6.03 28.87
CA PHE A 384 1.87 5.71 30.27
C PHE A 384 3.00 4.97 31.01
N ASP A 385 4.13 4.68 30.36
CA ASP A 385 5.17 3.77 30.88
C ASP A 385 4.60 2.38 31.26
N LEU A 386 3.56 1.93 30.55
CA LEU A 386 2.83 0.71 30.88
C LEU A 386 3.54 -0.54 30.34
N HIS A 387 4.23 -1.28 31.21
CA HIS A 387 4.93 -2.53 30.85
C HIS A 387 4.14 -3.81 31.18
N ARG A 388 3.12 -3.72 32.05
CA ARG A 388 2.34 -4.86 32.53
C ARG A 388 1.54 -5.52 31.41
N THR A 389 1.87 -6.77 31.10
CA THR A 389 1.31 -7.48 29.94
C THR A 389 -0.18 -7.78 30.09
N ASP A 390 -0.65 -8.06 31.31
CA ASP A 390 -2.07 -8.26 31.64
C ASP A 390 -2.90 -7.01 31.38
N LYS A 391 -2.39 -5.83 31.77
CA LYS A 391 -3.07 -4.54 31.54
C LYS A 391 -3.10 -4.14 30.07
N VAL A 392 -1.98 -4.33 29.35
CA VAL A 392 -1.94 -4.11 27.89
C VAL A 392 -2.92 -5.03 27.16
N ALA A 393 -3.05 -6.29 27.59
CA ALA A 393 -4.02 -7.22 27.00
C ALA A 393 -5.47 -6.79 27.29
N LEU A 394 -5.78 -6.36 28.52
CA LEU A 394 -7.09 -5.85 28.89
C LEU A 394 -7.49 -4.65 28.02
N LEU A 395 -6.65 -3.63 27.93
CA LEU A 395 -6.93 -2.43 27.12
C LEU A 395 -7.04 -2.77 25.62
N TRP A 396 -6.25 -3.74 25.15
CA TRP A 396 -6.37 -4.24 23.78
C TRP A 396 -7.75 -4.84 23.52
N ASP A 397 -8.24 -5.70 24.42
CA ASP A 397 -9.54 -6.34 24.28
C ASP A 397 -10.68 -5.32 24.35
N VAL A 398 -10.57 -4.30 25.21
CA VAL A 398 -11.51 -3.17 25.28
C VAL A 398 -11.58 -2.44 23.94
N VAL A 399 -10.44 -2.07 23.36
CA VAL A 399 -10.43 -1.37 22.07
C VAL A 399 -10.96 -2.26 20.95
N LEU A 400 -10.59 -3.54 20.95
CA LEU A 400 -11.06 -4.50 19.96
C LEU A 400 -12.58 -4.65 20.01
N GLU A 401 -13.18 -4.74 21.21
CA GLU A 401 -14.63 -4.81 21.38
C GLU A 401 -15.33 -3.50 20.99
N ALA A 402 -14.78 -2.35 21.38
CA ALA A 402 -15.28 -1.05 20.94
C ALA A 402 -15.24 -0.92 19.41
N SER A 403 -14.23 -1.49 18.74
CA SER A 403 -14.10 -1.45 17.28
C SER A 403 -15.20 -2.23 16.53
N LYS A 404 -15.98 -3.07 17.24
CA LYS A 404 -17.10 -3.83 16.67
C LYS A 404 -18.41 -3.05 16.66
N GLN A 405 -18.46 -1.89 17.32
CA GLN A 405 -19.66 -1.06 17.32
C GLN A 405 -20.02 -0.61 15.91
N PRO A 406 -21.32 -0.60 15.55
CA PRO A 406 -21.77 -0.14 14.23
C PRO A 406 -21.69 1.39 14.09
N LYS A 407 -21.64 2.11 15.22
CA LYS A 407 -21.52 3.56 15.27
C LYS A 407 -20.09 3.95 15.66
N GLY A 408 -19.68 5.16 15.29
CA GLY A 408 -18.37 5.68 15.69
C GLY A 408 -18.26 5.78 17.21
N THR A 409 -17.17 5.25 17.76
CA THR A 409 -16.91 5.16 19.20
C THR A 409 -15.65 5.93 19.57
N LEU A 410 -15.63 6.51 20.76
CA LEU A 410 -14.48 7.26 21.27
C LEU A 410 -14.09 6.75 22.65
N LEU A 411 -12.85 6.27 22.81
CA LEU A 411 -12.30 5.85 24.09
C LEU A 411 -11.17 6.81 24.49
N VAL A 412 -11.20 7.31 25.71
CA VAL A 412 -10.18 8.22 26.25
C VAL A 412 -9.50 7.54 27.43
N ILE A 413 -8.22 7.24 27.28
CA ILE A 413 -7.39 6.65 28.32
C ILE A 413 -6.50 7.77 28.87
N THR A 414 -6.58 8.05 30.17
CA THR A 414 -5.77 9.08 30.82
C THR A 414 -5.43 8.68 32.25
N THR A 415 -4.24 9.06 32.73
CA THR A 415 -3.81 8.75 34.11
C THR A 415 -4.70 9.40 35.16
N GLU A 416 -5.37 10.51 34.81
CA GLU A 416 -6.23 11.29 35.72
C GLU A 416 -7.71 11.16 35.35
N ALA A 417 -8.16 9.95 34.99
CA ALA A 417 -9.52 9.70 34.49
C ALA A 417 -10.61 10.11 35.50
N LEU A 418 -10.39 9.89 36.79
CA LEU A 418 -11.32 10.31 37.84
C LEU A 418 -11.45 11.84 37.93
N ALA A 419 -10.32 12.56 37.89
CA ALA A 419 -10.30 14.01 37.97
C ALA A 419 -10.93 14.64 36.71
N GLU A 420 -10.63 14.08 35.53
CA GLU A 420 -11.24 14.50 34.27
C GLU A 420 -12.75 14.21 34.24
N ALA A 421 -13.21 13.08 34.81
CA ALA A 421 -14.63 12.79 34.95
C ALA A 421 -15.34 13.85 35.80
N ASP A 422 -14.78 14.24 36.95
CA ASP A 422 -15.37 15.30 37.80
C ASP A 422 -15.34 16.68 37.12
N ARG A 423 -14.24 17.02 36.42
CA ARG A 423 -14.11 18.26 35.65
C ARG A 423 -15.19 18.37 34.56
N LEU A 424 -15.48 17.25 33.88
CA LEU A 424 -16.45 17.16 32.79
C LEU A 424 -17.84 16.67 33.25
N LYS A 425 -18.15 16.63 34.55
CA LYS A 425 -19.39 16.02 35.08
C LYS A 425 -20.70 16.60 34.56
N LEU A 426 -20.70 17.86 34.11
CA LEU A 426 -21.88 18.50 33.51
C LEU A 426 -22.06 18.14 32.02
N GLN A 427 -21.09 17.43 31.43
CA GLN A 427 -21.00 17.06 30.02
C GLN A 427 -20.78 15.56 29.82
N CYS A 428 -21.10 14.76 30.85
CA CYS A 428 -21.04 13.30 30.79
C CYS A 428 -22.00 12.67 31.81
N THR A 429 -22.11 11.35 31.78
CA THR A 429 -22.72 10.57 32.86
C THR A 429 -21.61 9.95 33.71
N LEU A 430 -21.54 10.35 34.98
CA LEU A 430 -20.65 9.72 35.96
C LEU A 430 -21.17 8.33 36.31
N ILE A 431 -20.27 7.38 36.44
CA ILE A 431 -20.56 6.04 36.92
C ILE A 431 -19.63 5.69 38.08
N GLU A 432 -20.04 4.75 38.92
CA GLU A 432 -19.08 4.14 39.85
C GLU A 432 -17.98 3.43 39.04
N PRO A 433 -16.70 3.54 39.45
CA PRO A 433 -15.59 2.97 38.70
C PRO A 433 -15.78 1.47 38.45
N VAL A 434 -15.84 1.08 37.18
CA VAL A 434 -16.09 -0.31 36.77
C VAL A 434 -14.99 -0.80 35.82
N PRO A 435 -14.43 -2.00 36.04
CA PRO A 435 -13.45 -2.55 35.12
C PRO A 435 -14.13 -2.95 33.81
N LEU A 436 -13.54 -2.53 32.68
CA LEU A 436 -14.11 -2.85 31.38
C LEU A 436 -13.86 -4.30 31.00
N THR A 437 -14.95 -5.02 30.77
CA THR A 437 -15.00 -6.36 30.16
C THR A 437 -15.63 -6.24 28.78
N PRO A 438 -15.49 -7.24 27.88
CA PRO A 438 -16.14 -7.20 26.56
C PRO A 438 -17.62 -6.82 26.58
N LEU A 439 -18.39 -7.40 27.51
CA LEU A 439 -19.81 -7.09 27.69
C LEU A 439 -20.03 -5.64 28.11
N ILE A 440 -19.31 -5.16 29.13
CA ILE A 440 -19.47 -3.80 29.63
C ILE A 440 -19.05 -2.79 28.56
N THR A 441 -17.94 -3.04 27.87
CA THR A 441 -17.49 -2.22 26.74
C THR A 441 -18.58 -2.09 25.69
N GLN A 442 -19.24 -3.18 25.30
CA GLN A 442 -20.33 -3.13 24.32
C GLN A 442 -21.51 -2.27 24.79
N LEU A 443 -21.89 -2.38 26.07
CA LEU A 443 -23.00 -1.61 26.65
C LEU A 443 -22.70 -0.11 26.74
N ILE A 444 -21.51 0.27 27.19
CA ILE A 444 -21.19 1.69 27.40
C ILE A 444 -20.82 2.42 26.12
N THR A 445 -20.33 1.70 25.10
CA THR A 445 -19.94 2.28 23.80
C THR A 445 -21.12 2.41 22.84
N SER A 446 -22.32 1.95 23.21
CA SER A 446 -23.53 2.08 22.38
C SER A 446 -24.17 3.46 22.40
N ILE A 447 -23.75 4.34 23.32
CA ILE A 447 -24.23 5.72 23.44
C ILE A 447 -23.27 6.69 22.75
N ASP A 448 -23.78 7.88 22.41
CA ASP A 448 -22.96 8.95 21.82
C ASP A 448 -22.04 9.59 22.87
N GLY A 449 -20.85 10.03 22.43
CA GLY A 449 -19.83 10.63 23.28
C GLY A 449 -18.64 9.69 23.53
N ALA A 450 -17.75 10.10 24.41
CA ALA A 450 -16.56 9.33 24.78
C ALA A 450 -16.78 8.48 26.03
N VAL A 451 -15.99 7.41 26.15
CA VAL A 451 -15.83 6.64 27.38
C VAL A 451 -14.49 7.02 27.99
N LEU A 452 -14.47 7.43 29.25
CA LEU A 452 -13.28 7.87 29.96
C LEU A 452 -12.81 6.78 30.93
N LEU A 453 -11.58 6.30 30.72
CA LEU A 453 -10.98 5.22 31.50
C LEU A 453 -9.53 5.52 31.88
N ASP A 454 -9.03 4.82 32.89
CA ASP A 454 -7.63 4.87 33.29
C ASP A 454 -6.78 3.78 32.60
N PRO A 455 -5.43 3.83 32.73
CA PRO A 455 -4.55 2.78 32.21
C PRO A 455 -4.72 1.41 32.89
N ASP A 456 -5.43 1.35 34.01
CA ASP A 456 -5.75 0.10 34.71
C ASP A 456 -6.99 -0.59 34.14
N GLY A 457 -7.75 0.08 33.27
CA GLY A 457 -8.94 -0.42 32.60
C GLY A 457 -10.26 -0.11 33.31
N TYR A 458 -10.26 0.80 34.29
CA TYR A 458 -11.47 1.25 34.98
C TYR A 458 -12.09 2.42 34.25
N CYS A 459 -13.40 2.33 34.00
CA CYS A 459 -14.20 3.39 33.41
C CYS A 459 -14.84 4.24 34.51
N TYR A 460 -14.76 5.56 34.35
CA TYR A 460 -15.23 6.56 35.33
C TYR A 460 -16.44 7.37 34.82
N SER A 461 -16.55 7.56 33.51
CA SER A 461 -17.69 8.25 32.90
C SER A 461 -17.93 7.82 31.46
N ILE A 462 -19.19 7.97 31.05
CA ILE A 462 -19.69 7.57 29.73
C ILE A 462 -20.42 8.74 29.07
N GLY A 463 -20.46 8.76 27.75
CA GLY A 463 -21.09 9.82 26.98
C GLY A 463 -20.41 11.19 27.16
N VAL A 464 -19.09 11.19 27.34
CA VAL A 464 -18.30 12.39 27.60
C VAL A 464 -18.21 13.24 26.34
N ILE A 465 -18.59 14.51 26.44
CA ILE A 465 -18.32 15.50 25.39
C ILE A 465 -16.93 16.06 25.65
N LEU A 466 -15.98 15.75 24.76
CA LEU A 466 -14.61 16.23 24.89
C LEU A 466 -14.53 17.72 24.53
N ASP A 467 -13.88 18.47 25.41
CA ASP A 467 -13.44 19.83 25.15
C ASP A 467 -12.04 19.86 24.51
N GLY A 468 -11.57 21.06 24.19
CA GLY A 468 -10.21 21.26 23.69
C GLY A 468 -10.06 22.53 22.87
N LYS A 469 -8.82 23.00 22.77
CA LYS A 469 -8.49 24.21 22.00
C LYS A 469 -8.30 23.84 20.53
N ALA A 470 -8.81 24.69 19.63
CA ALA A 470 -8.52 24.55 18.21
C ALA A 470 -7.00 24.61 17.96
N SER A 471 -6.53 23.77 17.05
CA SER A 471 -5.12 23.60 16.72
C SER A 471 -4.90 23.49 15.23
N GLY A 472 -3.63 23.49 14.81
CA GLY A 472 -3.24 23.30 13.41
C GLY A 472 -3.41 21.86 12.91
N HIS A 473 -3.73 20.89 13.78
CA HIS A 473 -3.87 19.47 13.42
C HIS A 473 -5.32 19.08 13.09
N GLY A 474 -6.24 20.05 13.08
CA GLY A 474 -7.61 19.82 12.63
C GLY A 474 -7.63 19.43 11.14
N ASN A 475 -8.44 18.43 10.81
CA ASN A 475 -8.63 17.98 9.44
C ASN A 475 -10.11 18.08 9.04
N GLY A 476 -10.43 19.03 8.15
CA GLY A 476 -11.79 19.27 7.67
C GLY A 476 -12.40 18.13 6.85
N THR A 477 -11.60 17.17 6.38
CA THR A 477 -12.10 15.96 5.69
C THR A 477 -12.48 14.85 6.68
N ARG A 478 -12.09 14.97 7.96
CA ARG A 478 -12.44 14.02 9.02
C ARG A 478 -13.63 14.52 9.84
N GLY A 479 -14.35 13.58 10.47
CA GLY A 479 -15.54 13.87 11.26
C GLY A 479 -15.29 14.59 12.58
N ALA A 480 -16.36 15.05 13.22
CA ALA A 480 -16.32 15.79 14.49
C ALA A 480 -15.62 15.01 15.63
N ARG A 481 -15.85 13.69 15.73
CA ARG A 481 -15.23 12.82 16.76
C ARG A 481 -13.70 12.86 16.68
N PHE A 482 -13.14 12.67 15.48
CA PHE A 482 -11.70 12.73 15.24
C PHE A 482 -11.14 14.10 15.60
N ASN A 483 -11.76 15.17 15.12
CA ASN A 483 -11.29 16.53 15.39
C ASN A 483 -11.43 16.93 16.87
N SER A 484 -12.45 16.44 17.60
CA SER A 484 -12.54 16.61 19.06
C SER A 484 -11.44 15.85 19.79
N ALA A 485 -11.14 14.62 19.37
CA ALA A 485 -10.06 13.82 19.94
C ALA A 485 -8.69 14.50 19.80
N VAL A 486 -8.37 15.01 18.60
CA VAL A 486 -7.13 15.77 18.35
C VAL A 486 -7.00 16.96 19.31
N ARG A 487 -8.04 17.79 19.39
CA ARG A 487 -8.07 18.97 20.27
C ARG A 487 -7.90 18.60 21.74
N TYR A 488 -8.56 17.53 22.18
CA TYR A 488 -8.48 17.04 23.55
C TYR A 488 -7.06 16.54 23.88
N VAL A 489 -6.47 15.68 23.03
CA VAL A 489 -5.11 15.15 23.22
C VAL A 489 -4.08 16.26 23.33
N GLU A 490 -4.16 17.28 22.47
CA GLU A 490 -3.20 18.39 22.51
C GLU A 490 -3.35 19.27 23.74
N SER A 491 -4.59 19.58 24.11
CA SER A 491 -4.87 20.51 25.22
C SER A 491 -4.83 19.84 26.59
N SER A 492 -4.92 18.51 26.68
CA SER A 492 -4.88 17.78 27.93
C SER A 492 -3.54 18.00 28.65
N PRO A 493 -3.52 18.36 29.93
CA PRO A 493 -2.27 18.48 30.70
C PRO A 493 -1.70 17.12 31.11
N TYR A 494 -2.48 16.04 30.98
CA TYR A 494 -2.13 14.71 31.45
C TYR A 494 -1.67 13.80 30.30
N PRO A 495 -0.88 12.76 30.58
CA PRO A 495 -0.66 11.68 29.62
C PRO A 495 -2.01 11.10 29.19
N CYS A 496 -2.24 11.11 27.87
CA CYS A 496 -3.54 10.80 27.30
C CYS A 496 -3.37 10.06 25.97
N LEU A 497 -4.14 9.00 25.81
CA LEU A 497 -4.27 8.25 24.57
C LEU A 497 -5.75 8.15 24.24
N VAL A 498 -6.14 8.64 23.06
CA VAL A 498 -7.52 8.60 22.59
C VAL A 498 -7.62 7.65 21.41
N VAL A 499 -8.58 6.73 21.49
CA VAL A 499 -8.91 5.83 20.39
C VAL A 499 -10.21 6.27 19.73
N VAL A 500 -10.12 6.58 18.44
CA VAL A 500 -11.25 6.97 17.61
C VAL A 500 -11.61 5.79 16.71
N VAL A 501 -12.77 5.20 16.92
CA VAL A 501 -13.37 4.22 16.00
C VAL A 501 -14.34 4.97 15.10
N SER A 502 -14.13 4.95 13.79
CA SER A 502 -15.06 5.52 12.83
C SER A 502 -16.19 4.55 12.50
N GLU A 503 -17.29 5.08 11.96
CA GLU A 503 -18.45 4.29 11.52
C GLU A 503 -18.10 3.31 10.40
N ASP A 504 -17.09 3.64 9.60
CA ASP A 504 -16.56 2.76 8.57
C ASP A 504 -15.58 1.71 9.14
N GLY A 505 -15.29 1.73 10.45
CA GLY A 505 -14.49 0.73 11.16
C GLY A 505 -12.98 0.96 11.13
N MET A 506 -12.51 2.12 10.69
CA MET A 506 -11.13 2.54 10.91
C MET A 506 -10.91 2.87 12.39
N VAL A 507 -9.72 2.59 12.91
CA VAL A 507 -9.35 2.91 14.29
C VAL A 507 -8.10 3.77 14.30
N ASP A 508 -8.23 5.02 14.74
CA ASP A 508 -7.10 5.91 14.96
C ASP A 508 -6.71 5.90 16.43
N VAL A 509 -5.41 5.83 16.71
CA VAL A 509 -4.84 5.97 18.05
C VAL A 509 -4.05 7.28 18.12
N LEU A 510 -4.53 8.21 18.93
CA LEU A 510 -4.02 9.56 19.04
C LEU A 510 -3.33 9.75 20.39
N THR A 511 -2.09 10.22 20.36
CA THR A 511 -1.32 10.67 21.52
C THR A 511 -0.63 11.98 21.17
N LYS A 512 -0.12 12.71 22.16
CA LYS A 512 0.63 13.95 21.90
C LYS A 512 1.84 13.69 21.01
N GLU A 513 2.50 12.56 21.21
CA GLU A 513 3.69 12.19 20.45
C GLU A 513 3.35 11.85 19.00
N ASN A 514 2.27 11.10 18.77
CA ASN A 514 1.81 10.77 17.41
C ASN A 514 1.45 12.05 16.61
N LEU A 515 0.83 13.04 17.28
CA LEU A 515 0.50 14.32 16.65
C LEU A 515 1.74 15.18 16.37
N ALA A 516 2.75 15.15 17.25
CA ALA A 516 4.00 15.87 17.04
C ALA A 516 4.81 15.31 15.86
N GLU A 517 4.86 13.98 15.70
CA GLU A 517 5.54 13.30 14.58
C GLU A 517 4.91 13.60 13.22
N THR A 518 3.66 14.04 13.18
CA THR A 518 3.01 14.44 11.91
C THR A 518 3.42 15.86 11.46
N ARG A 519 4.19 16.60 12.27
CA ARG A 519 4.69 17.97 11.97
C ARG A 519 6.09 17.97 11.35
N GLU A 520 6.83 16.87 11.47
CA GLU A 520 8.16 16.66 10.91
C GLU A 520 8.05 15.88 9.59
#